data_AF-A0A1F5CW28-F1
#
_entry.id   AF-A0A1F5CW28-F1
#
_cell.length_a   1.000
_cell.length_b   1.000
_cell.length_c   1.000
_cell.angle_alpha   90.00
_cell.angle_beta   90.00
_cell.angle_gamma   90.00
#
_symmetry.space_group_name_H-M   'P 1'
#
loop_
_entity.id
_entity.type
_entity.pdbx_description
1 polymer ?
#
loop_
_entity_poly.entity_id
_entity_poly.type
_entity_poly.pdbx_seq_one_letter_code
_entity_poly.pdbx_strand_id
1 'polypeptide(L)'
;MILLFSVLKMKVYVHSLELPTTGFVDMEGARHACAQAQKTAFTGLERFSNLFGNRYLSDEERGFLLRTDDFCKEHGLNLEIIDLGTVDFLRKLKLKIKGVTTPAICCGKRMIHRLPSEEDVKGITA
;
A
#
# COMPACT_ATOMS: atom_id res chain seq x y z
N MET A 1 35.41 -2.21 -0.13
CA MET A 1 34.53 -1.75 -1.23
C MET A 1 33.10 -2.02 -0.80
N ILE A 2 32.41 -1.03 -0.23
CA ILE A 2 31.03 -1.19 0.27
C ILE A 2 30.11 -0.98 -0.93
N LEU A 3 29.52 -2.05 -1.43
CA LEU A 3 28.45 -1.99 -2.42
C LEU A 3 27.23 -1.33 -1.76
N LEU A 4 27.05 -0.03 -2.02
CA LEU A 4 25.79 0.68 -1.79
C LEU A 4 24.76 0.12 -2.78
N PHE A 5 24.21 -1.06 -2.48
CA PHE A 5 22.93 -1.46 -3.05
C PHE A 5 21.91 -0.47 -2.50
N SER A 6 21.59 0.57 -3.24
CA SER A 6 20.37 1.32 -2.97
C SER A 6 19.25 0.30 -3.04
N VAL A 7 18.69 -0.08 -1.88
CA VAL A 7 17.63 -1.09 -1.86
C VAL A 7 16.52 -0.57 -2.77
N LEU A 8 16.29 -1.30 -3.85
CA LEU A 8 15.37 -0.91 -4.90
C LEU A 8 13.98 -0.74 -4.28
N LYS A 9 13.43 0.47 -4.34
CA LYS A 9 12.10 0.78 -3.78
C LYS A 9 11.06 0.82 -4.89
N MET A 10 10.09 -0.07 -4.79
CA MET A 10 8.88 -0.09 -5.59
C MET A 10 7.83 0.82 -4.95
N LYS A 11 7.42 1.86 -5.65
CA LYS A 11 6.38 2.78 -5.14
C LYS A 11 5.02 2.38 -5.69
N VAL A 12 4.04 2.17 -4.83
CA VAL A 12 2.65 1.88 -5.22
C VAL A 12 1.76 3.05 -4.82
N TYR A 13 1.06 3.61 -5.78
CA TYR A 13 0.07 4.66 -5.58
C TYR A 13 -1.32 4.04 -5.45
N VAL A 14 -1.99 4.33 -4.34
CA VAL A 14 -3.38 3.96 -4.07
C VAL A 14 -4.16 5.20 -3.65
N HIS A 15 -5.48 5.12 -3.61
CA HIS A 15 -6.34 6.18 -3.11
C HIS A 15 -7.27 5.63 -2.03
N SER A 16 -6.88 5.80 -0.76
CA SER A 16 -7.81 5.49 0.32
C SER A 16 -8.96 6.48 0.37
N LEU A 17 -10.13 5.98 0.77
CA LEU A 17 -11.27 6.82 1.12
C LEU A 17 -11.20 7.13 2.62
N GLU A 18 -11.58 8.35 2.98
CA GLU A 18 -11.76 8.71 4.38
C GLU A 18 -12.98 7.93 4.91
N LEU A 19 -12.77 7.12 5.95
CA LEU A 19 -13.87 6.43 6.61
C LEU A 19 -14.65 7.48 7.42
N PRO A 20 -15.97 7.67 7.18
CA PRO A 20 -16.78 8.42 8.12
C PRO A 20 -16.74 7.68 9.47
N THR A 21 -16.26 8.38 10.51
CA THR A 21 -16.05 7.90 11.88
C THR A 21 -17.31 7.36 12.58
N THR A 22 -18.44 7.31 11.89
CA THR A 22 -19.74 6.87 12.42
C THR A 22 -20.24 5.57 11.78
N GLY A 23 -19.53 5.00 10.80
CA GLY A 23 -20.07 3.94 9.94
C GLY A 23 -19.86 2.50 10.43
N PHE A 24 -18.77 2.22 11.15
CA PHE A 24 -18.41 0.83 11.46
C PHE A 24 -17.80 0.73 12.87
N VAL A 25 -18.62 0.20 13.78
CA VAL A 25 -18.22 -0.36 15.08
C VAL A 25 -17.85 0.70 16.11
N ASP A 26 -18.76 0.87 17.08
CA ASP A 26 -18.42 1.37 18.41
C ASP A 26 -17.29 0.49 18.96
N MET A 27 -16.03 0.95 18.86
CA MET A 27 -14.87 0.25 19.43
C MET A 27 -15.11 -0.03 20.92
N GLU A 28 -15.93 0.78 21.56
CA GLU A 28 -16.34 0.62 22.96
C GLU A 28 -17.32 -0.54 23.15
N GLY A 29 -18.21 -0.79 22.18
CA GLY A 29 -19.07 -1.97 22.12
C GLY A 29 -18.30 -3.28 21.90
N ALA A 30 -17.26 -3.27 21.05
CA ALA A 30 -16.39 -4.42 20.83
C ALA A 30 -15.49 -4.73 22.05
N ARG A 31 -15.17 -3.73 22.87
CA ARG A 31 -14.41 -3.87 24.12
C ARG A 31 -15.19 -4.56 25.24
N HIS A 32 -16.52 -4.57 25.16
CA HIS A 32 -17.37 -4.94 26.29
C HIS A 32 -17.71 -6.43 26.42
N ALA A 33 -17.74 -7.20 25.32
CA ALA A 33 -18.32 -8.56 25.38
C ALA A 33 -17.35 -9.68 25.79
N CYS A 34 -16.03 -9.52 25.67
CA CYS A 34 -15.06 -10.57 26.03
C CYS A 34 -13.66 -9.98 26.33
N ALA A 35 -13.47 -9.43 27.53
CA ALA A 35 -12.19 -8.84 27.97
C ALA A 35 -11.00 -9.83 28.02
N GLN A 36 -11.22 -11.15 27.86
CA GLN A 36 -10.16 -12.17 27.81
C GLN A 36 -9.64 -12.51 26.41
N ALA A 37 -10.37 -12.18 25.33
CA ALA A 37 -9.93 -12.46 23.95
C ALA A 37 -9.09 -11.31 23.33
N GLN A 38 -8.77 -10.28 24.11
CA GLN A 38 -8.31 -8.97 23.62
C GLN A 38 -7.04 -8.98 22.78
N LYS A 39 -6.12 -9.92 22.95
CA LYS A 39 -4.92 -10.01 22.08
C LYS A 39 -5.13 -10.95 20.89
N THR A 40 -5.86 -12.05 21.09
CA THR A 40 -6.01 -13.09 20.07
C THR A 40 -7.07 -12.77 19.02
N ALA A 41 -8.10 -12.00 19.38
CA ALA A 41 -9.19 -11.60 18.47
C ALA A 41 -8.70 -10.68 17.33
N PHE A 42 -7.63 -9.92 17.55
CA PHE A 42 -7.08 -9.00 16.56
C PHE A 42 -5.86 -9.54 15.82
N THR A 43 -5.25 -10.65 16.24
CA THR A 43 -4.08 -11.25 15.56
C THR A 43 -4.33 -11.55 14.07
N GLY A 44 -5.56 -11.93 13.72
CA GLY A 44 -5.96 -12.13 12.31
C GLY A 44 -6.06 -10.82 11.53
N LEU A 45 -6.44 -9.74 12.21
CA LEU A 45 -6.55 -8.38 11.65
C LEU A 45 -5.18 -7.68 11.54
N GLU A 46 -4.20 -8.04 12.39
CA GLU A 46 -2.83 -7.50 12.36
C GLU A 46 -2.10 -7.78 11.03
N ARG A 47 -2.35 -8.95 10.41
CA ARG A 47 -1.78 -9.26 9.08
C ARG A 47 -2.32 -8.32 7.99
N PHE A 48 -3.58 -7.90 8.10
CA PHE A 48 -4.18 -6.92 7.20
C PHE A 48 -3.73 -5.49 7.52
N SER A 49 -3.55 -5.16 8.80
CA SER A 49 -3.14 -3.81 9.21
C SER A 49 -1.70 -3.47 8.81
N ASN A 50 -0.78 -4.44 8.70
CA ASN A 50 0.60 -4.13 8.32
C ASN A 50 0.74 -3.66 6.87
N LEU A 51 0.07 -4.32 5.92
CA LEU A 51 0.13 -3.93 4.50
C LEU A 51 -0.78 -2.74 4.21
N PHE A 52 -2.04 -2.80 4.68
CA PHE A 52 -3.05 -1.79 4.34
C PHE A 52 -3.04 -0.60 5.30
N GLY A 53 -2.55 -0.76 6.53
CA GLY A 53 -2.65 0.28 7.56
C GLY A 53 -4.11 0.58 7.90
N ASN A 54 -4.39 1.85 8.19
CA ASN A 54 -5.75 2.37 8.38
C ASN A 54 -6.42 2.78 7.04
N ARG A 55 -5.89 2.34 5.90
CA ARG A 55 -6.39 2.74 4.57
C ARG A 55 -7.62 1.93 4.22
N TYR A 56 -8.70 2.61 3.90
CA TYR A 56 -9.88 1.99 3.30
C TYR A 56 -9.74 2.04 1.78
N LEU A 57 -9.45 0.88 1.20
CA LEU A 57 -9.14 0.73 -0.23
C LEU A 57 -10.24 -0.06 -0.92
N SER A 58 -10.44 0.19 -2.22
CA SER A 58 -11.32 -0.64 -3.03
C SER A 58 -10.79 -2.08 -3.13
N ASP A 59 -11.65 -3.06 -3.42
CA ASP A 59 -11.22 -4.46 -3.58
C ASP A 59 -10.17 -4.62 -4.69
N GLU A 60 -10.26 -3.80 -5.74
CA GLU A 60 -9.26 -3.73 -6.81
C GLU A 60 -7.89 -3.28 -6.28
N GLU A 61 -7.84 -2.20 -5.51
CA GLU A 61 -6.61 -1.66 -4.92
C GLU A 61 -6.00 -2.62 -3.89
N ARG A 62 -6.84 -3.33 -3.11
CA ARG A 62 -6.39 -4.35 -2.16
C ARG A 62 -5.75 -5.52 -2.89
N GLY A 63 -6.43 -6.04 -3.93
CA GLY A 63 -5.89 -7.12 -4.76
C GLY A 63 -4.60 -6.71 -5.48
N PHE A 64 -4.52 -5.46 -5.93
CA PHE A 64 -3.34 -4.91 -6.58
C PHE A 64 -2.14 -4.81 -5.63
N LEU A 65 -2.35 -4.29 -4.41
CA LEU A 65 -1.32 -4.20 -3.38
C LEU A 65 -0.81 -5.57 -2.94
N LEU A 66 -1.70 -6.55 -2.72
CA LEU A 66 -1.31 -7.90 -2.33
C LEU A 66 -0.39 -8.54 -3.37
N ARG A 67 -0.79 -8.53 -4.64
CA ARG A 67 0.02 -9.09 -5.71
C ARG A 67 1.37 -8.37 -5.86
N THR A 68 1.39 -7.06 -5.64
CA THR A 68 2.63 -6.27 -5.73
C THR A 68 3.57 -6.54 -4.54
N ASP A 69 3.02 -6.74 -3.34
CA ASP A 69 3.77 -7.11 -2.13
C ASP A 69 4.37 -8.52 -2.27
N ASP A 70 3.59 -9.48 -2.75
CA ASP A 70 4.07 -10.84 -3.04
C ASP A 70 5.22 -10.81 -4.06
N PHE A 71 5.04 -10.08 -5.16
CA PHE A 71 6.09 -9.85 -6.16
C PHE A 71 7.35 -9.21 -5.55
N CYS A 72 7.20 -8.19 -4.70
CA CYS A 72 8.34 -7.55 -4.06
C CYS A 72 9.11 -8.50 -3.14
N LYS A 73 8.39 -9.35 -2.37
CA LYS A 73 9.00 -10.35 -1.49
C LYS A 73 9.77 -11.41 -2.28
N GLU A 74 9.21 -11.91 -3.38
CA GLU A 74 9.86 -12.89 -4.26
C GLU A 74 11.16 -12.37 -4.88
N HIS A 75 11.21 -11.07 -5.18
CA HIS A 75 12.36 -10.43 -5.83
C HIS A 75 13.27 -9.63 -4.89
N GLY A 76 13.05 -9.67 -3.57
CA GLY A 76 13.86 -8.93 -2.58
C GLY A 76 13.78 -7.41 -2.71
N LEU A 77 12.65 -6.89 -3.20
CA LEU A 77 12.40 -5.46 -3.40
C LEU A 77 11.70 -4.87 -2.18
N ASN A 78 11.96 -3.59 -1.90
CA ASN A 78 11.24 -2.85 -0.86
C ASN A 78 9.97 -2.23 -1.43
N LEU A 79 8.84 -2.42 -0.75
CA LEU A 79 7.57 -1.78 -1.10
C LEU A 79 7.39 -0.46 -0.34
N GLU A 80 7.02 0.60 -1.05
CA GLU A 80 6.60 1.90 -0.49
C GLU A 80 5.18 2.23 -0.98
N ILE A 81 4.24 2.38 -0.05
CA ILE A 81 2.84 2.69 -0.37
C ILE A 81 2.61 4.20 -0.23
N ILE A 82 2.20 4.85 -1.32
CA ILE A 82 1.86 6.26 -1.39
C ILE A 82 0.34 6.38 -1.53
N ASP A 83 -0.29 6.95 -0.51
CA ASP A 83 -1.74 7.09 -0.48
C ASP A 83 -2.17 8.49 -0.93
N LEU A 84 -2.78 8.58 -2.12
CA LEU A 84 -3.28 9.80 -2.72
C LEU A 84 -4.52 10.38 -2.01
N GLY A 85 -5.15 9.62 -1.11
CA GLY A 85 -6.21 10.10 -0.21
C GLY A 85 -5.66 11.03 0.87
N THR A 86 -4.39 10.86 1.27
CA THR A 86 -3.80 11.55 2.43
C THR A 86 -2.76 12.62 2.07
N VAL A 87 -2.38 12.75 0.81
CA VAL A 87 -1.47 13.83 0.37
C VAL A 87 -2.20 15.15 0.18
N ASP A 88 -1.52 16.23 0.57
CA ASP A 88 -1.99 17.60 0.36
C ASP A 88 -2.37 17.88 -1.09
N PHE A 89 -3.38 18.74 -1.25
CA PHE A 89 -3.97 19.10 -2.54
C PHE A 89 -2.94 19.45 -3.62
N LEU A 90 -1.95 20.30 -3.30
CA LEU A 90 -0.92 20.71 -4.26
C LEU A 90 -0.06 19.54 -4.75
N ARG A 91 0.25 18.59 -3.86
CA ARG A 91 1.05 17.40 -4.19
C ARG A 91 0.22 16.43 -5.03
N LYS A 92 -1.06 16.23 -4.67
CA LYS A 92 -2.02 15.45 -5.45
C LYS A 92 -2.20 16.00 -6.86
N LEU A 93 -2.35 17.32 -7.00
CA LEU A 93 -2.48 17.98 -8.30
C LEU A 93 -1.23 17.80 -9.17
N LYS A 94 -0.03 17.97 -8.60
CA LYS A 94 1.24 17.72 -9.32
C LYS A 94 1.35 16.29 -9.83
N LEU A 95 0.92 15.30 -9.04
CA LEU A 95 0.93 13.90 -9.44
C LEU A 95 -0.10 13.62 -10.56
N LYS A 96 -1.29 14.21 -10.46
CA LYS A 96 -2.32 14.11 -11.50
C LYS A 96 -1.87 14.73 -12.83
N ILE A 97 -1.20 15.88 -12.80
CA ILE A 97 -0.60 16.51 -14.00
C ILE A 97 0.48 15.61 -14.62
N LYS A 98 1.23 14.87 -13.79
CA LYS A 98 2.19 13.86 -14.24
C LYS A 98 1.54 12.56 -14.74
N GLY A 99 0.22 12.50 -14.79
CA GLY A 99 -0.53 11.34 -15.29
C GLY A 99 -0.65 10.18 -14.29
N VAL A 100 -0.35 10.40 -13.00
CA VAL A 100 -0.49 9.35 -11.99
C VAL A 100 -1.98 9.11 -11.70
N THR A 101 -2.47 7.93 -12.07
CA THR A 101 -3.79 7.39 -11.69
C THR A 101 -3.61 6.21 -10.73
N THR A 102 -4.64 5.87 -9.95
CA THR A 102 -4.60 4.77 -8.98
C THR A 102 -5.49 3.60 -9.43
N PRO A 103 -5.11 2.34 -9.17
CA PRO A 103 -3.82 1.93 -8.64
C PRO A 103 -2.70 2.07 -9.70
N ALA A 104 -1.47 2.39 -9.26
CA ALA A 104 -0.31 2.39 -10.15
C ALA A 104 1.01 2.11 -9.41
N ILE A 105 2.01 1.69 -10.17
CA ILE A 105 3.34 1.35 -9.68
C ILE A 105 4.36 2.26 -10.36
N CYS A 106 5.34 2.74 -9.59
CA CYS A 106 6.50 3.43 -10.11
C CYS A 106 7.76 2.60 -9.86
N CYS A 107 8.33 2.11 -10.96
CA CYS A 107 9.64 1.49 -11.09
C CYS A 107 10.67 2.54 -11.51
N GLY A 108 11.41 3.12 -10.57
CA GLY A 108 12.40 4.15 -10.91
C GLY A 108 11.76 5.38 -11.58
N LYS A 109 11.91 5.54 -12.92
CA LYS A 109 11.29 6.60 -13.74
C LYS A 109 10.04 6.16 -14.51
N ARG A 110 9.70 4.86 -14.50
CA ARG A 110 8.58 4.29 -15.27
C ARG A 110 7.35 4.13 -14.40
N MET A 111 6.21 4.57 -14.91
CA MET A 111 4.88 4.32 -14.34
C MET A 111 4.25 3.11 -15.03
N ILE A 112 3.64 2.22 -14.25
CA ILE A 112 3.05 0.97 -14.68
C ILE A 112 1.66 0.86 -14.04
N HIS A 113 0.64 0.58 -14.84
CA HIS A 113 -0.76 0.44 -14.38
C HIS A 113 -1.21 -1.04 -14.31
N ARG A 114 -0.24 -1.95 -14.30
CA ARG A 114 -0.40 -3.41 -14.21
C ARG A 114 0.58 -3.97 -13.19
N LEU A 115 0.45 -5.25 -12.87
CA LEU A 115 1.47 -5.95 -12.10
C LEU A 115 2.83 -5.85 -12.81
N PRO A 116 3.95 -5.62 -12.10
CA PRO A 116 5.27 -5.55 -12.71
C PRO A 116 5.65 -6.92 -13.27
N SER A 117 6.33 -6.92 -14.42
CA SER A 117 7.02 -8.11 -14.93
C SER A 117 8.49 -8.08 -14.51
N GLU A 118 9.20 -9.21 -14.66
CA GLU A 118 10.66 -9.24 -14.45
C GLU A 118 11.41 -8.24 -15.32
N GLU A 119 10.94 -8.00 -16.56
CA GLU A 119 11.54 -7.02 -17.47
C GLU A 119 11.41 -5.59 -16.94
N ASP A 120 10.29 -5.28 -16.28
CA ASP A 120 10.04 -3.98 -15.67
C ASP A 120 11.01 -3.71 -14.50
N VAL A 121 11.46 -4.77 -13.82
CA VAL A 121 12.43 -4.70 -12.71
C VAL A 121 13.87 -4.62 -13.21
N LYS A 122 14.21 -5.35 -14.29
CA LYS A 122 15.55 -5.30 -14.91
C LYS A 122 15.94 -3.88 -15.35
N GLY A 123 14.97 -3.06 -15.74
CA GLY A 123 15.18 -1.66 -16.12
C GLY A 123 15.51 -0.70 -14.97
N ILE A 124 15.47 -1.16 -13.71
CA ILE A 124 15.75 -0.36 -12.51
C ILE A 124 17.13 -0.68 -11.93
N THR A 125 17.66 -1.88 -12.22
CA THR A 125 18.97 -2.38 -11.76
C THR A 125 20.13 -2.11 -12.71
N ALA A 126 19.86 -1.57 -13.91
CA ALA A 126 20.84 -1.29 -14.97
C ALA A 126 21.39 0.14 -14.92
#